data_AF-A0A8T3NJU3-F1
#
_entry.id   AF-A0A8T3NJU3-F1
#
_cell.length_a   1.000
_cell.length_b   1.000
_cell.length_c   1.000
_cell.angle_alpha   90.00
_cell.angle_beta   90.00
_cell.angle_gamma   90.00
#
_symmetry.space_group_name_H-M   'P 1'
#
loop_
_entity.id
_entity.type
_entity.pdbx_description
1 polymer ?
#
loop_
_entity_poly.entity_id
_entity_poly.type
_entity_poly.pdbx_seq_one_letter_code
_entity_poly.pdbx_strand_id
1 'polypeptide(L)' 'MKPVNIHEAKTHLSRLVERAAAGEEIIIAKSGKPMARLVPLREDLTPRVFGTMKGQIWIADDFDDPLPPELMTHFTGEV' A
#
# COMPACT_ATOMS: atom_id res chain seq x y z
N MET A 1 14.19 15.80 -0.13
CA MET A 1 14.06 15.38 1.29
C MET A 1 15.41 14.96 1.83
N LYS A 2 15.85 15.51 2.97
CA LYS A 2 17.05 15.02 3.66
C LYS A 2 16.62 13.91 4.64
N PRO A 3 17.16 12.68 4.52
CA PRO A 3 16.84 11.60 5.46
C PRO A 3 17.32 11.94 6.87
N VAL A 4 16.51 11.62 7.88
CA VAL A 4 16.87 11.75 9.29
C VAL A 4 17.67 10.52 9.71
N ASN A 5 18.80 10.69 10.38
CA ASN A 5 19.59 9.55 10.85
C ASN A 5 18.83 8.80 11.96
N ILE A 6 18.89 7.47 11.98
CA ILE A 6 18.24 6.64 13.00
C ILE A 6 18.63 7.02 14.45
N HIS A 7 19.85 7.54 14.67
CA HIS A 7 20.30 8.00 15.98
C HIS A 7 19.64 9.31 16.41
N GLU A 8 19.36 10.20 15.47
CA GLU A 8 18.60 11.43 15.71
C GLU A 8 17.12 11.10 15.89
N ALA A 9 16.61 10.16 15.08
CA ALA A 9 15.22 9.75 15.11
C ALA A 9 14.83 9.14 16.46
N LYS A 10 15.67 8.30 17.08
CA LYS A 10 15.36 7.74 18.41
C LYS A 10 15.25 8.81 19.51
N THR A 11 16.02 9.90 19.39
CA THR A 11 16.05 10.99 20.39
C THR A 11 14.87 11.95 20.20
N HIS A 12 14.44 12.16 18.94
CA HIS A 12 13.40 13.13 18.60
C HIS A 12 12.14 12.50 18.01
N LEU A 13 11.87 11.23 18.35
CA LEU A 13 10.80 10.45 17.72
C LEU A 13 9.44 11.14 17.83
N SER A 14 9.09 11.65 19.02
CA SER A 14 7.80 12.32 19.24
C SER A 14 7.59 13.50 18.30
N ARG A 15 8.61 14.36 18.13
CA ARG A 15 8.55 15.51 17.21
C ARG A 15 8.45 15.07 15.74
N LEU A 16 9.11 13.98 15.36
CA LEU A 16 9.02 13.44 14.01
C LEU A 16 7.63 12.85 13.75
N VAL A 17 7.01 12.22 14.74
CA VAL A 17 5.64 11.71 14.66
C VAL A 17 4.63 12.85 14.52
N GLU A 18 4.76 13.94 15.29
CA GLU A 18 3.89 15.12 15.16
C GLU A 18 3.95 15.73 13.75
N ARG A 19 5.16 15.88 13.22
CA ARG A 19 5.37 16.36 11.85
C ARG A 19 4.77 15.41 10.82
N ALA A 20 4.94 14.10 11.02
CA ALA A 20 4.36 13.10 10.14
C ALA A 20 2.83 13.12 10.18
N ALA A 21 2.24 13.24 11.37
CA ALA A 21 0.79 13.39 11.55
C ALA A 21 0.24 14.66 10.90
N ALA A 22 1.02 15.75 10.86
CA ALA A 22 0.68 16.97 10.14
C ALA A 22 0.75 16.84 8.61
N GLY A 23 1.13 15.67 8.08
CA GLY A 23 1.14 15.36 6.66
C GLY A 23 2.52 15.29 6.02
N GLU A 24 3.60 15.48 6.78
CA GLU A 24 4.97 15.38 6.26
C GLU A 24 5.40 13.90 6.09
N GLU A 25 5.98 13.54 4.96
CA GLU A 25 6.67 12.25 4.83
C GLU A 25 8.12 12.38 5.29
N ILE A 26 8.58 11.52 6.19
CA ILE A 26 9.94 11.60 6.76
C ILE A 26 10.66 10.27 6.54
N ILE A 27 11.79 10.31 5.84
CA ILE A 27 12.65 9.13 5.63
C ILE A 27 13.65 9.02 6.77
N ILE A 28 13.69 7.85 7.43
CA ILE A 28 14.73 7.49 8.40
C ILE A 28 15.79 6.66 7.69
N ALA A 29 17.06 7.02 7.87
CA ALA A 29 18.21 6.34 7.28
C ALA A 29 19.24 5.89 8.33
N LYS A 30 20.00 4.84 8.01
CA LYS A 30 21.18 4.41 8.77
C LYS A 30 22.38 4.45 7.84
N SER A 31 23.40 5.24 8.19
CA SER A 31 24.61 5.43 7.37
C SER A 31 24.30 5.84 5.92
N GLY A 32 23.34 6.76 5.74
CA GLY A 32 22.91 7.24 4.41
C GLY A 32 21.96 6.29 3.66
N LYS A 33 21.77 5.04 4.11
CA LYS A 33 20.82 4.10 3.51
C LYS A 33 19.42 4.30 4.10
N PRO A 34 18.39 4.62 3.31
CA PRO A 34 17.00 4.68 3.78
C PRO A 34 16.53 3.33 4.35
N MET A 35 15.91 3.34 5.53
CA MET A 35 15.49 2.13 6.25
C MET A 35 14.00 2.12 6.60
N ALA A 36 13.43 3.28 6.87
CA ALA A 36 12.02 3.41 7.20
C ALA A 36 11.48 4.75 6.72
N ARG A 37 10.15 4.85 6.68
CA ARG A 37 9.43 6.08 6.38
C ARG A 37 8.35 6.26 7.43
N LEU A 38 8.31 7.44 8.05
CA LEU A 38 7.17 7.91 8.80
C LEU A 38 6.24 8.61 7.83
N VAL A 39 4.98 8.21 7.84
CA VAL A 39 3.90 8.80 7.06
C VAL A 39 2.76 9.14 8.02
N PRO A 40 1.92 10.14 7.70
CA PRO A 40 0.67 10.34 8.42
C PRO A 40 -0.14 9.04 8.43
N LEU A 41 -0.64 8.65 9.60
CA LEU A 41 -1.71 7.68 9.67
C LEU A 41 -2.99 8.40 9.28
N ARG A 42 -3.37 8.32 8.01
CA ARG A 42 -4.68 8.78 7.58
C ARG A 42 -5.69 7.75 8.05
N GLU A 43 -6.63 8.17 8.88
CA GLU A 43 -7.85 7.40 9.03
C GLU A 43 -8.53 7.42 7.65
N ASP A 44 -8.47 6.31 6.93
CA ASP A 44 -9.34 6.09 5.77
C ASP A 44 -10.76 5.92 6.34
N LEU A 45 -11.35 7.04 6.75
CA LEU A 45 -12.70 7.11 7.31
C LEU A 45 -13.74 6.86 6.24
N THR A 46 -13.35 6.78 4.97
CA THR A 46 -14.26 6.46 3.88
C THR A 46 -14.60 4.98 3.95
N PRO A 47 -15.83 4.61 4.35
CA PRO A 47 -16.24 3.22 4.31
C PRO A 47 -16.15 2.77 2.85
N ARG A 48 -15.68 1.54 2.62
CA ARG A 48 -15.72 0.98 1.26
C ARG A 48 -17.17 0.95 0.79
N VAL A 49 -17.44 1.65 -0.31
CA VAL A 49 -18.76 1.63 -0.95
C VAL A 49 -18.75 0.49 -1.97
N PHE A 50 -19.56 -0.53 -1.73
CA PHE A 50 -19.77 -1.60 -2.71
C PHE A 50 -20.64 -1.13 -3.88
N GLY A 51 -20.49 -1.76 -5.04
CA GLY A 51 -21.37 -1.52 -6.18
C GLY A 51 -21.22 -0.15 -6.84
N THR A 52 -20.07 0.51 -6.70
CA THR A 52 -19.77 1.78 -7.38
C THR A 52 -19.85 1.69 -8.91
N MET A 53 -19.77 0.47 -9.46
CA MET A 53 -19.93 0.16 -10.88
C MET A 53 -21.19 -0.66 -11.18
N LYS A 54 -22.20 -0.66 -10.29
CA LYS A 54 -23.45 -1.41 -10.51
C LYS A 54 -24.10 -0.98 -11.83
N GLY A 55 -24.36 -1.97 -12.70
CA GLY A 55 -24.97 -1.75 -14.02
C GLY A 55 -24.03 -1.17 -15.08
N GLN A 56 -22.74 -0.94 -14.75
CA GLN A 56 -21.73 -0.45 -15.69
C GLN A 56 -20.77 -1.55 -16.16
N ILE A 57 -20.89 -2.74 -15.59
CA ILE A 57 -20.07 -3.91 -15.95
C ILE A 57 -20.97 -4.88 -16.70
N TRP A 58 -20.53 -5.27 -17.89
CA TRP A 58 -21.05 -6.42 -18.60
C TRP A 58 -20.13 -7.60 -18.32
N ILE A 59 -20.71 -8.74 -17.97
CA ILE A 59 -20.01 -10.02 -17.76
C ILE A 59 -20.52 -10.94 -18.87
N ALA A 60 -19.60 -11.62 -19.55
CA ALA A 60 -19.94 -12.60 -20.57
C ALA A 60 -20.65 -13.81 -19.95
N ASP A 61 -21.53 -14.46 -20.70
CA ASP A 61 -22.34 -15.59 -20.20
C ASP A 61 -21.46 -16.79 -19.79
N ASP A 62 -20.27 -16.92 -20.38
CA ASP A 62 -19.27 -17.96 -20.15
C ASP A 62 -18.18 -17.55 -19.16
N PHE A 63 -18.34 -16.44 -18.42
CA PHE A 63 -17.29 -15.92 -17.55
C PHE A 63 -16.83 -16.91 -16.46
N ASP A 64 -17.77 -17.68 -15.90
CA ASP A 64 -17.48 -18.67 -14.86
C ASP A 64 -17.16 -20.07 -15.45
N ASP A 65 -17.12 -20.21 -16.78
CA ASP A 65 -16.76 -21.48 -17.41
C ASP A 65 -15.27 -21.81 -17.17
N PRO A 66 -14.91 -23.11 -17.14
CA PRO A 66 -13.52 -23.52 -17.00
C PRO A 66 -12.64 -22.91 -18.09
N LEU A 67 -11.48 -22.36 -17.68
CA LEU A 67 -10.47 -21.93 -18.64
C LEU A 67 -10.00 -23.10 -19.50
N PRO A 68 -9.58 -22.83 -20.76
CA PRO A 68 -8.87 -23.81 -21.58
C PRO A 68 -7.73 -24.49 -20.80
N PRO A 69 -7.53 -25.82 -20.94
CA PRO A 69 -6.55 -26.57 -20.16
C PRO A 69 -5.14 -25.97 -20.20
N GLU A 70 -4.73 -25.43 -21.35
CA GLU A 70 -3.43 -24.80 -21.52
C GLU A 70 -3.29 -23.55 -20.64
N LEU A 71 -4.36 -22.77 -20.50
CA LEU A 71 -4.37 -21.57 -19.65
C LEU A 71 -4.49 -21.90 -18.17
N MET A 72 -5.24 -22.96 -17.82
CA MET A 72 -5.48 -23.36 -16.43
C MET A 72 -4.18 -23.65 -15.66
N THR A 73 -3.19 -24.29 -16.31
CA THR A 73 -1.88 -24.62 -15.72
C THR A 73 -1.16 -23.40 -15.12
N HIS A 74 -1.34 -22.21 -15.72
CA HIS A 74 -0.73 -20.97 -15.23
C HIS A 74 -1.36 -20.44 -13.93
N PHE A 75 -2.57 -20.89 -13.57
CA PHE A 75 -3.28 -20.43 -12.37
C PHE A 75 -3.24 -21.45 -11.23
N THR A 76 -3.07 -22.74 -11.52
CA THR A 76 -3.04 -23.81 -10.50
C THR A 76 -1.65 -24.09 -9.94
N GLY A 77 -0.60 -23.58 -10.57
CA GLY A 77 0.79 -23.82 -10.15
C GLY A 77 1.29 -25.24 -10.45
N GLU A 78 0.58 -25.97 -11.31
CA GLU A 78 1.00 -27.26 -11.86
C GLU A 78 1.93 -26.99 -13.04
N VAL A 79 3.24 -27.01 -12.80
CA VAL A 79 4.31 -26.95 -13.81
C VAL A 79 5.02 -28.29 -13.89
#